data_AF-A0A8H4YF86-F1
#
_entry.id   AF-A0A8H4YF86-F1
#
_cell.length_a   1.000
_cell.length_b   1.000
_cell.length_c   1.000
_cell.angle_alpha   90.00
_cell.angle_beta   90.00
_cell.angle_gamma   90.00
#
_symmetry.space_group_name_H-M   'P 1'
#
loop_
_entity.id
_entity.type
_entity.pdbx_description
1 polymer ?
#
loop_
_entity_poly.entity_id
_entity_poly.type
_entity_poly.pdbx_seq_one_letter_code
_entity_poly.pdbx_strand_id
1 'polypeptide(L)'
;VVVILQHLKNAGEIETALHGLQGISNGALRDGEATVFVDNTRAAPCDLEGRHIYRVATAAEFADSPALIAGRPEPKGYDPHRMSKETNNNTFVILRPDRFVFAACNTRSDLIHAAQMLRKLVGTGTL
;
A
#
# COMPACT_ATOMS: atom_id res chain seq x y z
N VAL A 1 -4.37 -3.31 6.49
CA VAL A 1 -3.54 -3.70 5.31
C VAL A 1 -2.41 -2.70 5.16
N VAL A 2 -1.18 -3.14 4.93
CA VAL A 2 -0.07 -2.24 4.58
C VAL A 2 0.02 -2.16 3.06
N VAL A 3 0.09 -0.94 2.53
CA VAL A 3 0.32 -0.65 1.12
C VAL A 3 1.70 -0.04 0.98
N ILE A 4 2.57 -0.67 0.21
CA ILE A 4 3.88 -0.13 -0.15
C ILE A 4 3.71 0.61 -1.48
N LEU A 5 4.02 1.91 -1.52
CA LEU A 5 3.81 2.78 -2.69
C LEU A 5 5.08 3.09 -3.48
N GLN A 6 6.23 3.01 -2.81
CA GLN A 6 7.51 3.31 -3.43
C GLN A 6 8.26 2.03 -3.79
N HIS A 7 9.07 2.11 -4.84
CA HIS A 7 9.86 0.99 -5.31
C HIS A 7 10.90 0.58 -4.24
N LEU A 8 10.70 -0.57 -3.62
CA LEU A 8 11.74 -1.25 -2.85
C LEU A 8 12.56 -2.11 -3.82
N LYS A 9 13.90 -2.04 -3.71
CA LYS A 9 14.81 -2.56 -4.74
C LYS A 9 14.76 -4.07 -4.89
N ASN A 10 14.32 -4.77 -3.84
CA ASN A 10 14.24 -6.22 -3.80
C ASN A 10 13.21 -6.69 -2.75
N ALA A 11 12.94 -8.00 -2.76
CA ALA A 11 12.02 -8.69 -1.88
C ALA A 11 12.42 -8.57 -0.41
N GLY A 12 13.72 -8.67 -0.16
CA GLY A 12 14.31 -8.62 1.17
C GLY A 12 14.01 -7.30 1.88
N GLU A 13 13.96 -6.18 1.17
CA GLU A 13 13.58 -4.88 1.72
C GLU A 13 12.10 -4.85 2.16
N ILE A 14 11.21 -5.47 1.38
CA ILE A 14 9.78 -5.60 1.72
C ILE A 14 9.62 -6.47 2.96
N GLU A 15 10.22 -7.66 2.98
CA GLU A 15 10.14 -8.57 4.11
C GLU A 15 10.75 -7.94 5.38
N THR A 16 11.90 -7.29 5.25
CA THR A 16 12.54 -6.61 6.40
C THR A 16 11.65 -5.50 6.98
N ALA A 17 10.97 -4.74 6.11
CA ALA A 17 10.06 -3.68 6.55
C ALA A 17 8.83 -4.23 7.28
N LEU A 18 8.28 -5.35 6.80
CA LEU A 18 7.04 -5.95 7.32
C LEU A 18 7.26 -6.89 8.50
N HIS A 19 8.44 -7.51 8.61
CA HIS A 19 8.72 -8.56 9.57
C HIS A 19 8.42 -8.15 11.03
N GLY A 20 7.48 -8.87 11.63
CA GLY A 20 7.11 -8.77 13.03
C GLY A 20 6.02 -7.74 13.32
N LEU A 21 5.52 -7.02 12.31
CA LEU A 21 4.43 -6.05 12.49
C LEU A 21 3.15 -6.73 13.01
N GLN A 22 2.89 -7.97 12.61
CA GLN A 22 1.77 -8.76 13.13
C GLN A 22 1.85 -8.94 14.64
N GLY A 23 3.02 -9.31 15.17
CA GLY A 23 3.21 -9.44 16.62
C GLY A 23 3.08 -8.10 17.35
N ILE A 24 3.69 -7.05 16.80
CA ILE A 24 3.66 -5.70 17.37
C ILE A 24 2.23 -5.14 17.44
N SER A 25 1.45 -5.36 16.39
CA SER A 25 0.07 -4.91 16.26
C SER A 25 -0.96 -5.82 16.93
N ASN A 26 -0.54 -6.92 17.56
CA ASN A 26 -1.41 -7.97 18.10
C ASN A 26 -2.41 -8.51 17.06
N GLY A 27 -1.93 -8.72 15.83
CA GLY A 27 -2.73 -9.26 14.72
C GLY A 27 -3.58 -8.24 13.97
N ALA A 28 -3.57 -6.95 14.36
CA ALA A 28 -4.29 -5.91 13.60
C ALA A 28 -3.66 -5.64 12.22
N LEU A 29 -2.38 -5.95 12.04
CA LEU A 29 -1.70 -6.08 10.77
C LEU A 29 -1.27 -7.52 10.55
N ARG A 30 -1.22 -7.95 9.30
CA ARG A 30 -0.70 -9.25 8.88
C ARG A 30 0.43 -9.04 7.88
N ASP A 31 1.60 -9.57 8.18
CA ASP A 31 2.82 -9.34 7.39
C ASP A 31 2.63 -9.88 5.96
N GLY A 32 1.93 -11.01 5.81
CA GLY A 32 1.65 -11.65 4.51
C GLY A 32 0.54 -10.99 3.68
N GLU A 33 -0.24 -10.05 4.22
CA GLU A 33 -1.37 -9.41 3.50
C GLU A 33 -1.00 -8.03 2.94
N ALA A 34 0.27 -7.62 3.04
CA ALA A 34 0.71 -6.36 2.47
C ALA A 34 0.58 -6.36 0.95
N THR A 35 0.01 -5.29 0.40
CA THR A 35 -0.09 -5.07 -1.05
C THR A 35 1.03 -4.14 -1.50
N VAL A 36 1.74 -4.52 -2.57
CA VAL A 36 2.87 -3.74 -3.08
C VAL A 36 2.45 -3.09 -4.40
N PHE A 37 2.45 -1.76 -4.44
CA PHE A 37 2.31 -0.96 -5.64
C PHE A 37 3.60 -0.21 -5.91
N VAL A 38 4.12 -0.36 -7.11
CA VAL A 38 5.19 0.49 -7.63
C VAL A 38 4.54 1.68 -8.29
N ASP A 39 4.84 2.88 -7.78
CA ASP A 39 4.42 4.15 -8.37
C ASP A 39 5.20 4.50 -9.66
N ASN A 40 5.15 3.58 -10.63
CA ASN A 40 5.80 3.69 -11.92
C ASN A 40 4.93 3.00 -12.98
N THR A 41 4.41 3.78 -13.93
CA THR A 41 3.54 3.27 -15.01
C THR A 41 4.27 2.39 -16.03
N ARG A 42 5.60 2.37 -16.02
CA ARG A 42 6.43 1.62 -16.98
C ARG A 42 7.02 0.32 -16.41
N ALA A 43 6.89 0.08 -15.11
CA ALA A 43 7.40 -1.14 -14.50
C ALA A 43 6.61 -2.36 -15.00
N ALA A 44 7.28 -3.50 -15.20
CA ALA A 44 6.56 -4.75 -15.41
C ALA A 44 6.00 -5.23 -14.06
N PRO A 45 4.71 -5.62 -13.97
CA PRO A 45 4.24 -6.41 -12.85
C PRO A 45 5.11 -7.66 -12.71
N CYS A 46 5.44 -8.03 -11.48
CA CYS A 46 6.26 -9.21 -11.24
C CYS A 46 5.84 -9.90 -9.95
N ASP A 47 6.14 -11.19 -9.88
CA ASP A 47 6.04 -11.94 -8.65
C ASP A 47 7.39 -11.98 -7.99
N LEU A 48 7.44 -11.60 -6.73
CA LEU A 48 8.66 -11.53 -5.97
C LEU A 48 8.46 -12.30 -4.66
N GLU A 49 9.14 -13.44 -4.55
CA GLU A 49 9.09 -14.33 -3.38
C GLU A 49 7.64 -14.70 -2.97
N GLY A 50 6.77 -14.94 -3.95
CA GLY A 50 5.36 -15.31 -3.71
C GLY A 50 4.43 -14.12 -3.45
N ARG A 51 4.92 -12.88 -3.56
CA ARG A 51 4.09 -11.67 -3.53
C ARG A 51 3.93 -11.08 -4.93
N HIS A 52 2.69 -10.73 -5.26
CA HIS A 52 2.39 -9.97 -6.46
C HIS A 52 2.77 -8.50 -6.26
N ILE A 53 3.68 -8.02 -7.10
CA ILE A 53 4.03 -6.61 -7.19
C ILE A 53 3.23 -5.99 -8.33
N TYR A 54 2.34 -5.08 -7.96
CA TYR A 54 1.55 -4.31 -8.90
C TYR A 54 2.27 -3.03 -9.26
N ARG A 55 1.93 -2.46 -10.40
CA ARG A 55 2.30 -1.10 -10.75
C ARG A 55 1.07 -0.27 -11.03
N VAL A 56 1.19 1.05 -10.90
CA VAL A 56 0.09 1.96 -11.24
C VAL A 56 -0.21 1.89 -12.75
N ALA A 57 -1.51 1.85 -13.08
CA ALA A 57 -1.98 1.87 -14.46
C ALA A 57 -2.10 3.32 -14.97
N THR A 58 -1.99 3.51 -16.28
CA THR A 58 -2.28 4.79 -16.93
C THR A 58 -3.78 4.94 -17.19
N ALA A 59 -4.21 6.18 -17.50
CA ALA A 59 -5.57 6.44 -17.95
C ALA A 59 -5.93 5.65 -19.22
N ALA A 60 -4.98 5.51 -20.15
CA ALA A 60 -5.16 4.75 -21.38
C ALA A 60 -5.37 3.26 -21.09
N GLU A 61 -4.51 2.66 -20.27
CA GLU A 61 -4.65 1.24 -19.88
C GLU A 61 -5.97 0.96 -19.15
N PHE A 62 -6.44 1.92 -18.35
CA PHE A 62 -7.75 1.82 -17.70
C PHE A 62 -8.90 1.88 -18.72
N ALA A 63 -8.83 2.82 -19.67
CA ALA A 63 -9.85 3.00 -20.71
C ALA A 63 -9.90 1.82 -21.69
N ASP A 64 -8.75 1.23 -21.99
CA ASP A 64 -8.62 0.09 -22.91
C ASP A 64 -9.10 -1.23 -22.29
N SER A 65 -9.39 -1.26 -20.98
CA SER A 65 -9.88 -2.45 -20.29
C SER A 65 -11.42 -2.51 -20.30
N PRO A 66 -12.04 -3.42 -21.09
CA PRO A 66 -13.50 -3.47 -21.21
C PRO A 66 -14.19 -3.78 -19.88
N ALA A 67 -13.56 -4.61 -19.05
CA ALA A 67 -14.10 -4.99 -17.73
C ALA A 67 -14.05 -3.84 -16.72
N LEU A 68 -13.05 -2.96 -16.79
CA LEU A 68 -12.91 -1.84 -15.86
C LEU A 68 -13.78 -0.65 -16.27
N ILE A 69 -13.92 -0.38 -17.57
CA ILE A 69 -14.64 0.79 -18.08
C ILE A 69 -16.15 0.57 -18.22
N ALA A 70 -16.64 -0.66 -18.24
CA ALA A 70 -18.06 -0.96 -18.37
C ALA A 70 -18.90 -0.22 -17.30
N GLY A 71 -19.77 0.69 -17.75
CA GLY A 71 -20.61 1.51 -16.87
C GLY A 71 -19.89 2.64 -16.13
N ARG A 72 -18.62 2.93 -16.47
CA ARG A 72 -17.85 4.04 -15.89
C ARG A 72 -17.61 5.15 -16.92
N PRO A 73 -17.56 6.43 -16.50
CA PRO A 73 -17.12 7.51 -17.37
C PRO A 73 -15.68 7.32 -17.84
N GLU A 74 -15.32 8.00 -18.92
CA GLU A 74 -13.92 8.15 -19.32
C GLU A 74 -13.07 8.68 -18.15
N PRO A 75 -11.81 8.20 -17.97
CA PRO A 75 -10.95 8.57 -16.85
C PRO A 75 -10.35 9.98 -17.00
N LYS A 76 -11.20 11.00 -17.17
CA LYS A 76 -10.80 12.40 -17.29
C LYS A 76 -10.19 12.88 -15.95
N GLY A 77 -9.00 13.49 -16.04
CA GLY A 77 -8.26 13.95 -14.85
C GLY A 77 -7.59 12.82 -14.04
N TYR A 78 -7.57 11.60 -14.56
CA TYR A 78 -6.88 10.48 -13.92
C TYR A 78 -5.37 10.77 -13.80
N ASP A 79 -4.87 10.62 -12.58
CA ASP A 79 -3.48 10.80 -12.24
C ASP A 79 -2.95 9.50 -11.64
N PRO A 80 -2.13 8.70 -12.36
CA PRO A 80 -1.59 7.43 -11.88
C PRO A 80 -0.85 7.57 -10.54
N HIS A 81 -0.28 8.74 -10.29
CA HIS A 81 0.57 9.04 -9.14
C HIS A 81 -0.20 9.72 -7.99
N ARG A 82 -1.54 9.77 -8.07
CA ARG A 82 -2.39 10.45 -7.06
C ARG A 82 -2.11 9.94 -5.65
N MET A 83 -2.04 8.63 -5.46
CA MET A 83 -1.83 8.03 -4.13
C MET A 83 -0.53 8.49 -3.48
N SER A 84 0.57 8.54 -4.23
CA SER A 84 1.84 9.05 -3.72
C SER A 84 1.77 10.53 -3.41
N LYS A 85 1.15 11.34 -4.30
CA LYS A 85 1.00 12.79 -4.08
C LYS A 85 0.23 13.11 -2.81
N GLU A 86 -0.92 12.48 -2.59
CA GLU A 86 -1.76 12.72 -1.39
C GLU A 86 -1.12 12.20 -0.10
N THR A 87 -0.14 11.30 -0.19
CA THR A 87 0.60 10.77 0.96
C THR A 87 1.98 11.39 1.13
N ASN A 88 2.27 12.52 0.47
CA ASN A 88 3.59 13.18 0.50
C ASN A 88 4.74 12.23 0.11
N ASN A 89 4.49 11.34 -0.84
CA ASN A 89 5.40 10.31 -1.33
C ASN A 89 5.88 9.33 -0.24
N ASN A 90 5.06 9.09 0.79
CA ASN A 90 5.41 8.12 1.83
C ASN A 90 5.55 6.70 1.24
N THR A 91 6.57 5.97 1.72
CA THR A 91 6.85 4.60 1.25
C THR A 91 5.74 3.63 1.63
N PHE A 92 5.19 3.75 2.83
CA PHE A 92 4.21 2.82 3.38
C PHE A 92 2.94 3.55 3.78
N VAL A 93 1.80 2.91 3.58
CA VAL A 93 0.49 3.38 4.01
C VAL A 93 -0.20 2.26 4.75
N ILE A 94 -0.66 2.54 5.98
CA ILE A 94 -1.51 1.61 6.73
C ILE A 94 -2.96 1.99 6.44
N LEU A 95 -3.68 1.11 5.75
CA LEU A 95 -5.11 1.23 5.50
C LEU A 95 -5.89 0.42 6.53
N ARG A 96 -6.92 1.06 7.10
CA ARG A 96 -7.95 0.37 7.88
C ARG A 96 -8.99 -0.30 6.98
N PRO A 97 -9.72 -1.32 7.47
CA PRO A 97 -10.78 -1.98 6.70
C PRO A 97 -11.90 -1.04 6.22
N ASP A 98 -12.15 0.05 6.93
CA ASP A 98 -13.10 1.10 6.56
C ASP A 98 -12.57 2.12 5.54
N ARG A 99 -11.46 1.79 4.86
CA ARG A 99 -10.87 2.53 3.73
C ARG A 99 -10.26 3.89 4.07
N PHE A 100 -9.97 4.15 5.34
CA PHE A 100 -9.21 5.32 5.78
C PHE A 100 -7.73 5.01 5.90
N VAL A 101 -6.90 5.97 5.50
CA VAL A 101 -5.47 5.98 5.82
C VAL A 101 -5.32 6.21 7.31
N PHE A 102 -4.79 5.20 8.01
CA PHE A 102 -4.45 5.30 9.43
C PHE A 102 -3.11 6.01 9.62
N ALA A 103 -2.12 5.64 8.81
CA ALA A 103 -0.78 6.23 8.85
C ALA A 103 -0.14 6.20 7.46
N ALA A 104 0.66 7.21 7.17
CA ALA A 104 1.61 7.23 6.06
C ALA A 104 3.02 7.34 6.66
N CYS A 105 3.91 6.45 6.26
CA CYS A 105 5.17 6.16 6.91
C CYS A 105 6.30 6.12 5.88
N ASN A 106 7.49 6.58 6.26
CA ASN A 106 8.67 6.52 5.39
C ASN A 106 9.68 5.48 5.84
N THR A 107 9.70 5.16 7.13
CA THR A 107 10.69 4.26 7.71
C THR A 107 10.04 3.07 8.39
N ARG A 108 10.82 2.01 8.61
CA ARG A 108 10.41 0.88 9.44
C ARG A 108 10.09 1.31 10.88
N SER A 109 10.79 2.30 11.42
CA SER A 109 10.49 2.85 12.75
C SER A 109 9.10 3.47 12.80
N ASP A 110 8.70 4.20 11.74
CA ASP A 110 7.36 4.77 11.62
C ASP A 110 6.30 3.67 11.54
N LEU A 111 6.56 2.59 10.78
CA LEU A 111 5.68 1.42 10.69
C LEU A 111 5.49 0.74 12.06
N ILE A 112 6.58 0.55 12.81
CA ILE A 112 6.52 -0.03 14.15
C ILE A 112 5.69 0.84 15.08
N HIS A 113 5.96 2.15 15.07
CA HIS A 113 5.21 3.10 15.88
C HIS A 113 3.72 3.07 15.52
N ALA A 114 3.38 3.13 14.23
CA ALA A 114 2.02 3.06 13.77
C ALA A 114 1.35 1.71 14.10
N ALA A 115 2.07 0.59 14.05
CA ALA A 115 1.56 -0.71 14.47
C ALA A 115 1.24 -0.76 15.98
N GLN A 116 2.07 -0.13 16.83
CA GLN A 116 1.80 0.00 18.27
C GLN A 116 0.57 0.88 18.53
N MET A 117 0.46 2.01 17.83
CA MET A 117 -0.70 2.89 17.90
C MET A 117 -1.97 2.17 17.46
N LEU A 118 -1.89 1.37 16.39
CA LEU A 118 -3.01 0.59 15.90
C LEU A 118 -3.43 -0.49 16.90
N ARG A 119 -2.47 -1.17 17.54
CA ARG A 119 -2.75 -2.11 18.64
C ARG A 119 -3.53 -1.43 19.76
N LYS A 120 -3.09 -0.25 20.19
CA LYS A 120 -3.76 0.52 21.25
C LYS A 120 -5.17 0.91 20.80
N LEU A 121 -5.32 1.44 19.59
CA LEU A 121 -6.63 1.80 19.04
C LEU A 121 -7.59 0.60 19.02
N VAL A 122 -7.14 -0.57 18.57
CA VAL A 122 -7.97 -1.79 18.53
C VAL A 122 -8.29 -2.30 19.94
N GLY A 123 -7.34 -2.22 20.87
CA GLY A 123 -7.50 -2.76 22.23
C GLY A 123 -8.30 -1.86 23.18
N THR A 124 -8.19 -0.53 23.03
CA THR A 124 -8.75 0.44 23.99
C THR A 124 -9.65 1.50 23.36
N GLY A 125 -9.74 1.55 22.02
CA GLY A 125 -10.48 2.60 21.31
C GLY A 125 -9.80 3.96 21.34
N THR A 126 -8.53 4.04 21.73
CA THR A 126 -7.78 5.30 21.87
C THR A 126 -6.45 5.28 21.11
N LEU A 127 -6.03 6.44 20.61
CA LEU A 127 -4.70 6.67 20.04
C LEU A 127 -3.69 6.94 21.17
#